data_AF-A0A7W5D5W9-F1
#
_entry.id   AF-A0A7W5D5W9-F1
#
_cell.length_a   1.000
_cell.length_b   1.000
_cell.length_c   1.000
_cell.angle_alpha   90.00
_cell.angle_beta   90.00
_cell.angle_gamma   90.00
#
_symmetry.space_group_name_H-M   'P 1'
#
loop_
_entity.id
_entity.type
_entity.pdbx_description
1 polymer ?
#
loop_
_entity_poly.entity_id
_entity_poly.type
_entity_poly.pdbx_seq_one_letter_code
_entity_poly.pdbx_strand_id
1 'polypeptide(L)'
;MQSILDCEEVKVIDERFSKAAFDAAGWGSEDSRSLCGQLDAEIQRELMEIIKPVMYKIVGKLNAMGHALNDVSDEFGEIHFREPLESTARGRGFKTIVAADLVVTVGYPQSQRTPDA
;
A
#
# COMPACT_ATOMS: atom_id res chain seq x y z
N MET A 1 24.90 9.94 11.46
CA MET A 1 23.52 9.44 11.21
C MET A 1 23.18 9.84 9.78
N GLN A 2 23.37 8.92 8.83
CA GLN A 2 22.94 9.14 7.45
C GLN A 2 21.41 9.28 7.45
N SER A 3 20.89 10.32 6.81
CA SER A 3 19.45 10.54 6.69
C SER A 3 18.82 9.29 6.08
N ILE A 4 17.86 8.68 6.75
CA ILE A 4 17.01 7.60 6.19
C ILE A 4 16.14 8.12 5.04
N LEU A 5 16.21 9.42 4.73
CA LEU A 5 15.46 10.10 3.70
C LEU A 5 16.38 10.79 2.70
N ASP A 6 17.46 10.13 2.27
CA ASP A 6 17.92 10.35 0.90
C ASP A 6 16.85 9.70 0.01
N CYS A 7 15.72 10.40 -0.17
CA CYS A 7 14.63 9.95 -1.02
C CYS A 7 15.21 9.81 -2.42
N GLU A 8 15.48 8.57 -2.83
CA GLU A 8 15.75 8.27 -4.22
C GLU A 8 14.62 8.85 -5.08
N GLU A 9 14.98 9.24 -6.29
CA GLU A 9 14.03 9.74 -7.29
C GLU A 9 12.88 8.75 -7.44
N VAL A 10 11.64 9.26 -7.38
CA VAL A 10 10.40 8.52 -7.62
C VAL A 10 10.44 8.03 -9.07
N LYS A 11 10.80 6.77 -9.31
CA LYS A 11 11.07 6.25 -10.66
C LYS A 11 9.83 5.83 -11.43
N VAL A 12 8.70 5.62 -10.74
CA VAL A 12 7.57 4.86 -11.30
C VAL A 12 6.38 5.75 -11.64
N ILE A 13 6.19 6.87 -10.93
CA ILE A 13 5.15 7.84 -11.25
C ILE A 13 5.63 8.75 -12.40
N ASP A 14 5.06 8.55 -13.58
CA ASP A 14 5.43 9.27 -14.80
C ASP A 14 4.36 10.26 -15.29
N GLU A 15 4.65 10.93 -16.41
CA GLU A 15 3.82 11.98 -17.02
C GLU A 15 2.39 11.52 -17.41
N ARG A 16 2.11 10.21 -17.49
CA ARG A 16 0.75 9.70 -17.73
C ARG A 16 -0.21 10.03 -16.58
N PHE A 17 0.33 10.30 -15.40
CA PHE A 17 -0.44 10.73 -14.23
C PHE A 17 -0.41 12.24 -14.01
N SER A 18 0.11 13.00 -14.98
CA SER A 18 0.13 14.45 -14.93
C SER A 18 -1.28 15.02 -14.90
N LYS A 19 -1.42 16.23 -14.35
CA LYS A 19 -2.69 16.99 -14.39
C LYS A 19 -3.23 17.10 -15.83
N ALA A 20 -2.35 17.32 -16.81
CA ALA A 20 -2.74 17.45 -18.20
C ALA A 20 -3.34 16.15 -18.77
N ALA A 21 -2.81 14.99 -18.38
CA ALA A 21 -3.38 13.70 -18.75
C ALA A 21 -4.79 13.51 -18.15
N PHE A 22 -4.99 13.88 -16.89
CA PHE A 22 -6.32 13.87 -16.27
C PHE A 22 -7.31 14.85 -16.91
N ASP A 23 -6.86 16.07 -17.23
CA ASP A 23 -7.69 17.05 -17.94
C ASP A 23 -8.11 16.52 -19.32
N ALA A 24 -7.18 15.87 -20.04
CA ALA A 24 -7.44 15.28 -21.37
C ALA A 24 -8.39 14.08 -21.32
N ALA A 25 -8.30 13.24 -20.28
CA ALA A 25 -9.21 12.12 -20.06
C ALA A 25 -10.64 12.55 -19.72
N GLY A 26 -10.83 13.81 -19.31
CA GLY A 26 -12.11 14.35 -18.88
C GLY A 26 -12.50 13.92 -17.47
N TRP A 27 -12.69 14.89 -16.59
CA TRP A 27 -12.99 14.63 -15.17
C TRP A 27 -14.26 13.81 -14.96
N GLY A 28 -14.16 12.75 -14.14
CA GLY A 28 -15.27 11.87 -13.81
C GLY A 28 -15.61 10.85 -14.91
N SER A 29 -14.90 10.87 -16.04
CA SER A 29 -14.99 9.85 -17.08
C SER A 29 -14.45 8.50 -16.61
N GLU A 30 -14.79 7.43 -17.33
CA GLU A 30 -14.21 6.11 -17.13
C GLU A 30 -12.67 6.13 -17.27
N ASP A 31 -12.15 6.88 -18.24
CA ASP A 31 -10.71 7.04 -18.46
C ASP A 31 -10.03 7.70 -17.26
N SER A 32 -10.61 8.76 -16.70
CA SER A 32 -10.06 9.42 -15.51
C SER A 32 -10.09 8.51 -14.27
N ARG A 33 -11.11 7.66 -14.13
CA ARG A 33 -11.17 6.65 -13.06
C ARG A 33 -10.13 5.55 -13.25
N SER A 34 -9.91 5.12 -14.49
CA SER A 34 -8.84 4.18 -14.84
C SER A 34 -7.47 4.77 -14.50
N LEU A 35 -7.22 6.03 -14.85
CA LEU A 35 -5.99 6.75 -14.48
C LEU A 35 -5.82 6.87 -12.95
N CYS A 36 -6.89 7.16 -12.20
CA CYS A 36 -6.85 7.15 -10.74
C CYS A 36 -6.44 5.79 -10.17
N GLY A 37 -7.03 4.69 -10.66
CA GLY A 37 -6.70 3.34 -10.20
C GLY A 37 -5.28 2.93 -10.55
N GLN A 38 -4.78 3.34 -11.72
CA GLN A 38 -3.40 3.12 -12.11
C GLN A 38 -2.44 3.92 -11.22
N LEU A 39 -2.71 5.21 -10.99
CA LEU A 39 -1.88 6.06 -10.12
C LEU A 39 -1.86 5.52 -8.68
N ASP A 40 -3.00 5.09 -8.17
CA ASP A 40 -3.11 4.44 -6.85
C ASP A 40 -2.18 3.22 -6.76
N ALA A 41 -2.27 2.31 -7.74
CA ALA A 41 -1.42 1.13 -7.80
C ALA A 41 0.09 1.46 -7.90
N GLU A 42 0.46 2.51 -8.64
CA GLU A 42 1.86 2.94 -8.76
C GLU A 42 2.39 3.55 -7.45
N ILE A 43 1.61 4.41 -6.79
CA ILE A 43 1.97 4.96 -5.47
C ILE A 43 2.13 3.83 -4.45
N GLN A 44 1.18 2.89 -4.43
CA GLN A 44 1.25 1.75 -3.52
C GLN A 44 2.49 0.89 -3.78
N ARG A 45 2.80 0.59 -5.04
CA ARG A 45 3.98 -0.18 -5.41
C ARG A 45 5.26 0.47 -4.89
N GLU A 46 5.41 1.76 -5.12
CA GLU A 46 6.62 2.50 -4.74
C GLU A 46 6.78 2.60 -3.22
N LEU A 47 5.71 2.91 -2.49
CA LEU A 47 5.74 2.93 -1.04
C LEU A 47 6.02 1.54 -0.46
N MET A 48 5.50 0.48 -1.08
CA MET A 48 5.75 -0.89 -0.66
C MET A 48 7.20 -1.33 -0.85
N GLU A 49 7.91 -0.83 -1.86
CA GLU A 49 9.35 -1.07 -2.02
C GLU A 49 10.17 -0.54 -0.84
N ILE A 50 9.69 0.52 -0.18
CA ILE A 50 10.33 1.12 0.99
C ILE A 50 9.89 0.40 2.28
N ILE A 51 8.58 0.20 2.45
CA ILE A 51 8.01 -0.33 3.70
C ILE A 51 8.38 -1.82 3.88
N LYS A 52 8.31 -2.62 2.81
CA LYS A 52 8.48 -4.07 2.87
C LYS A 52 9.86 -4.50 3.41
N PRO A 53 11.00 -3.96 2.96
CA PRO A 53 12.30 -4.26 3.54
C PRO A 53 12.42 -3.89 5.03
N VAL A 54 11.81 -2.77 5.43
CA VAL A 54 11.80 -2.34 6.84
C VAL A 54 10.99 -3.32 7.68
N MET A 55 9.82 -3.74 7.20
CA MET A 55 8.98 -4.73 7.87
C MET A 55 9.70 -6.07 8.03
N TYR A 56 10.36 -6.60 6.98
CA TYR A 56 11.15 -7.82 7.12
C TYR A 56 12.29 -7.69 8.13
N LYS A 57 12.95 -6.52 8.22
CA LYS A 57 13.98 -6.29 9.25
C LYS A 57 13.40 -6.33 10.67
N ILE A 58 12.21 -5.75 10.88
CA ILE A 58 11.51 -5.78 12.17
C ILE A 58 11.14 -7.23 12.52
N VAL A 59 10.52 -7.95 11.58
CA VAL A 59 10.11 -9.35 11.77
C VAL A 59 11.30 -10.27 12.02
N GLY A 60 12.41 -10.07 11.28
CA GLY A 60 13.65 -10.82 11.52
C GLY A 60 14.18 -10.64 12.95
N LYS A 61 14.10 -9.42 13.50
CA LYS A 61 14.46 -9.17 14.91
C LYS A 61 13.50 -9.84 15.88
N LEU A 62 12.19 -9.77 15.63
CA LEU A 62 11.18 -10.44 16.46
C LEU A 62 11.38 -11.96 16.45
N ASN A 63 11.63 -12.55 15.28
CA ASN A 63 11.91 -13.98 15.17
C ASN A 63 13.21 -14.37 15.90
N ALA A 64 14.25 -13.54 15.84
CA ALA A 64 15.47 -13.73 16.63
C ALA A 64 15.22 -13.66 18.16
N MET A 65 14.13 -13.02 18.60
CA MET A 65 13.69 -12.97 20.00
C MET A 65 12.78 -14.15 20.38
N GLY A 66 12.57 -15.12 19.49
CA GLY A 66 11.79 -16.34 19.76
C GLY A 66 10.37 -16.35 19.20
N HIS A 67 9.98 -15.35 18.40
CA HIS A 67 8.75 -15.41 17.60
C HIS A 67 8.91 -16.32 16.37
N ALA A 68 7.78 -16.78 15.84
CA ALA A 68 7.73 -17.56 14.59
C ALA A 68 6.76 -16.91 13.59
N LEU A 69 6.98 -15.63 13.32
CA LEU A 69 6.19 -14.84 12.38
C LEU A 69 6.55 -15.24 10.94
N ASN A 70 5.53 -15.61 10.16
CA ASN A 70 5.64 -15.93 8.74
C ASN A 70 4.85 -14.92 7.91
N ASP A 71 5.38 -14.57 6.75
CA ASP A 71 4.69 -13.72 5.78
C ASP A 71 3.46 -14.48 5.23
N VAL A 72 2.31 -13.80 5.24
CA VAL A 72 1.03 -14.31 4.74
C VAL A 72 0.34 -13.29 3.83
N SER A 73 1.11 -12.32 3.32
CA SER A 73 0.60 -11.28 2.43
C SER A 73 0.27 -11.89 1.07
N ASP A 74 -1.01 -11.90 0.69
CA ASP A 74 -1.46 -12.32 -0.65
C ASP A 74 -1.81 -11.13 -1.57
N GLU A 75 -1.93 -9.92 -1.00
CA GLU A 75 -2.47 -8.73 -1.67
C GLU A 75 -1.45 -7.58 -1.76
N PHE A 76 -1.56 -6.77 -2.83
CA PHE A 76 -0.76 -5.55 -3.00
C PHE A 76 -1.29 -4.46 -2.06
N GLY A 77 -0.38 -3.70 -1.42
CA GLY A 77 -0.74 -2.65 -0.44
C GLY A 77 -0.89 -3.15 0.99
N GLU A 78 -0.79 -4.46 1.21
CA GLU A 78 -0.87 -5.08 2.52
C GLU A 78 0.40 -5.89 2.83
N ILE A 79 0.86 -5.82 4.08
CA ILE A 79 1.95 -6.67 4.58
C ILE A 79 1.51 -7.30 5.89
N HIS A 80 1.41 -8.63 5.93
CA HIS A 80 0.92 -9.35 7.09
C HIS A 80 1.89 -10.45 7.48
N PHE A 81 2.28 -10.47 8.75
CA PHE A 81 3.05 -11.55 9.35
C PHE A 81 2.29 -12.16 10.52
N ARG A 82 2.24 -13.50 10.58
CA ARG A 82 1.45 -14.22 11.58
C ARG A 82 2.26 -15.35 12.21
N GLU A 83 2.12 -15.48 13.52
CA GLU A 83 2.65 -16.60 14.32
C GLU A 83 1.48 -17.53 14.67
N PRO A 84 1.40 -18.74 14.08
CA PRO A 84 0.26 -19.63 14.31
C PRO A 84 0.24 -20.16 15.74
N LEU A 85 -0.96 -20.34 16.30
CA LEU A 85 -1.13 -21.01 17.58
C LEU A 85 -1.12 -22.54 17.34
N GLU A 86 -0.12 -23.25 17.88
CA GLU A 86 0.10 -24.69 17.64
C GLU A 86 -1.04 -25.62 18.09
N SER A 87 -2.07 -25.12 18.77
CA SER A 87 -3.08 -25.95 19.43
C SER A 87 -4.48 -25.33 19.38
N THR A 88 -5.10 -25.27 18.21
CA THR A 88 -6.57 -25.23 18.18
C THR A 88 -7.13 -26.29 17.25
N ALA A 89 -7.93 -27.20 17.82
CA ALA A 89 -8.72 -28.20 17.09
C ALA A 89 -9.73 -27.60 16.08
N ARG A 90 -9.76 -26.26 15.94
CA ARG A 90 -10.57 -25.49 14.99
C ARG A 90 -9.75 -24.57 14.07
N GLY A 91 -8.42 -24.64 14.14
CA GLY A 91 -7.51 -24.22 13.07
C GLY A 91 -7.39 -22.73 12.74
N ARG A 92 -7.72 -21.78 13.65
CA ARG A 92 -7.64 -20.34 13.30
C ARG A 92 -7.26 -19.43 14.49
N GLY A 93 -6.16 -19.76 15.18
CA GLY A 93 -5.58 -18.87 16.19
C GLY A 93 -4.21 -18.37 15.77
N PHE A 94 -3.92 -17.10 16.05
CA PHE A 94 -2.57 -16.54 15.93
C PHE A 94 -2.12 -16.07 17.31
N LYS A 95 -0.88 -16.39 17.66
CA LYS A 95 -0.24 -15.92 18.90
C LYS A 95 0.20 -14.46 18.76
N THR A 96 0.72 -14.10 17.59
CA THR A 96 1.21 -12.76 17.28
C THR A 96 0.86 -12.41 15.84
N ILE A 97 0.44 -11.17 15.61
CA ILE A 97 0.21 -10.61 14.27
C ILE A 97 0.97 -9.29 14.18
N VAL A 98 1.69 -9.10 13.08
CA VAL A 98 2.32 -7.83 12.72
C VAL A 98 1.83 -7.48 11.32
N ALA A 99 1.10 -6.39 11.18
CA ALA A 99 0.53 -5.97 9.91
C ALA A 99 0.82 -4.49 9.63
N ALA A 100 0.93 -4.16 8.34
CA ALA A 100 0.97 -2.80 7.84
C ALA A 100 0.02 -2.71 6.63
N ASP A 101 -0.94 -1.81 6.73
CA ASP A 101 -1.94 -1.56 5.68
C ASP A 101 -1.68 -0.17 5.10
N LEU A 102 -1.46 -0.09 3.79
CA LEU A 102 -1.25 1.16 3.08
C LEU A 102 -2.55 1.57 2.39
N VAL A 103 -3.17 2.64 2.88
CA VAL A 103 -4.36 3.23 2.24
C VAL A 103 -3.93 4.44 1.43
N VAL A 104 -4.01 4.31 0.11
CA VAL A 104 -3.87 5.43 -0.82
C VAL A 104 -5.25 5.77 -1.35
N THR A 105 -5.58 7.06 -1.38
CA THR A 105 -6.86 7.54 -1.90
C THR A 105 -6.57 8.56 -2.98
N VAL A 106 -6.74 8.14 -4.23
CA VAL A 106 -6.61 9.01 -5.39
C VAL A 106 -8.01 9.38 -5.87
N GLY A 107 -8.37 10.65 -5.72
CA GLY A 107 -9.65 11.17 -6.18
C GLY A 107 -9.65 12.68 -6.22
N TYR A 108 -10.37 13.26 -7.18
CA TYR A 108 -10.61 14.69 -7.25
C TYR A 108 -11.99 15.03 -6.66
N PRO A 109 -12.09 16.09 -5.83
CA PRO A 109 -13.33 16.46 -5.16
C PRO A 109 -14.25 17.22 -6.12
N GLN A 110 -14.94 16.52 -7.01
CA GLN A 110 -16.14 17.04 -7.68
C GLN A 110 -17.23 15.98 -7.77
N SER A 111 -17.81 15.67 -6.61
CA SER A 111 -19.21 15.25 -6.51
C SER A 111 -20.06 16.30 -5.77
N GLN A 112 -19.62 17.56 -5.72
CA GLN A 112 -20.57 18.65 -5.53
C GLN A 112 -21.32 18.82 -6.83
N ARG A 113 -22.33 17.96 -7.01
CA ARG A 113 -23.48 18.25 -7.86
C ARG A 113 -24.01 19.59 -7.36
N THR A 114 -23.73 20.67 -8.08
CA THR A 114 -24.45 21.92 -7.89
C THR A 114 -25.93 21.53 -7.97
N PRO A 115 -26.75 21.78 -6.93
CA PRO A 115 -28.18 21.59 -7.09
C PRO A 115 -28.60 22.54 -8.21
N ASP A 116 -29.23 21.98 -9.25
CA ASP A 116 -29.76 22.75 -10.38
C ASP A 116 -30.57 23.92 -9.81
N ALA A 117 -30.16 25.15 -10.17
CA ALA A 117 -30.79 26.41 -9.77
C ALA A 117 -32.01 26.72 -10.64
#